data_AF-A0AAI9EJ27-F1
#
_entry.id   AF-A0AAI9EJ27-F1
#
_cell.length_a   1.000
_cell.length_b   1.000
_cell.length_c   1.000
_cell.angle_alpha   90.00
_cell.angle_beta   90.00
_cell.angle_gamma   90.00
#
_symmetry.space_group_name_H-M   'P 1'
#
loop_
_entity.id
_entity.type
_entity.pdbx_description
1 polymer ?
#
loop_
_entity_poly.entity_id
_entity_poly.type
_entity_poly.pdbx_seq_one_letter_code
_entity_poly.pdbx_strand_id
1 'polypeptide(L)'
;MERADREDIMPRPRIRPAKPSKPGAPPPSVAARVAADPAQKEVLVEESLLLVGVALRIQMVNLIILRTLRERRPFDEESLIEALRGELAELIGEKRGEAERLRMARDRAALRDGKGRRPDDYREGDVPGLRLRAEIAEEIVERLGALSRDPEALREVLVIARDAALEQIVRARLAPQLLPGAFPEEGRDDRVGELRDELARLAAERERAAEVTAPRDPGRTRVRTGGRGRPQKV
;
A
#
# COMPACT_ATOMS: atom_id res chain seq x y z
N MET A 1 49.17 85.76 22.07
CA MET A 1 48.34 85.19 20.98
C MET A 1 49.12 83.98 20.52
N GLU A 2 48.73 82.76 20.88
CA GLU A 2 47.71 81.98 20.17
C GLU A 2 47.44 80.73 21.03
N ARG A 3 46.22 80.56 21.53
CA ARG A 3 45.79 79.32 22.22
C ARG A 3 45.08 78.48 21.17
N ALA A 4 45.70 77.38 20.77
CA ALA A 4 45.10 76.41 19.87
C ALA A 4 43.97 75.66 20.59
N ASP A 5 42.80 75.68 19.97
CA ASP A 5 41.57 75.01 20.39
C ASP A 5 41.77 73.50 20.52
N ARG A 6 41.53 72.96 21.71
CA ARG A 6 41.31 71.53 21.91
C ARG A 6 39.81 71.30 21.80
N GLU A 7 39.37 70.79 20.65
CA GLU A 7 38.01 70.29 20.47
C GLU A 7 37.74 69.13 21.45
N ASP A 8 36.78 69.35 22.35
CA ASP A 8 36.22 68.33 23.23
C ASP A 8 35.43 67.30 22.40
N ILE A 9 36.09 66.21 22.01
CA ILE A 9 35.44 65.08 21.34
C ILE A 9 34.67 64.29 22.41
N MET A 10 33.38 64.58 22.55
CA MET A 10 32.44 63.77 23.34
C MET A 10 32.32 62.36 22.73
N PRO A 11 32.30 61.29 23.56
CA PRO A 11 32.15 59.93 23.05
C PRO A 11 30.72 59.72 22.54
N ARG A 12 30.58 59.28 21.28
CA ARG A 12 29.28 58.92 20.70
C ARG A 12 28.60 57.83 21.55
N PRO A 13 27.30 57.95 21.86
CA PRO A 13 26.59 56.92 22.61
C PRO A 13 26.57 55.62 21.78
N ARG A 14 27.00 54.51 22.41
CA ARG A 14 26.88 53.17 21.82
C ARG A 14 25.40 52.80 21.80
N ILE A 15 24.73 53.05 20.67
CA ILE A 15 23.39 52.52 20.40
C ILE A 15 23.55 51.00 20.32
N ARG A 16 23.07 50.27 21.33
CA ARG A 16 22.98 48.80 21.23
C ARG A 16 21.98 48.50 20.11
N PRO A 17 22.32 47.65 19.12
CA PRO A 17 21.34 47.23 18.13
C PRO A 17 20.16 46.56 18.86
N ALA A 18 18.94 46.92 18.47
CA ALA A 18 17.74 46.29 18.98
C ALA A 18 17.86 44.77 18.76
N LYS A 19 17.52 43.97 19.79
CA LYS A 19 17.45 42.50 19.65
C LYS A 19 16.56 42.19 18.44
N PRO A 20 16.96 41.26 17.54
CA PRO A 20 16.09 40.84 16.47
C PRO A 20 14.77 40.35 17.09
N SER A 21 13.65 40.86 16.59
CA SER A 21 12.33 40.35 16.93
C SER A 21 12.33 38.84 16.71
N LYS A 22 11.73 38.09 17.63
CA LYS A 22 11.60 36.63 17.52
C LYS A 22 11.10 36.31 16.10
N PRO A 23 11.74 35.37 15.37
CA PRO A 23 11.21 34.96 14.08
C PRO A 23 9.76 34.53 14.28
N GLY A 24 8.87 35.09 13.45
CA GLY A 24 7.44 34.77 13.48
C GLY A 24 7.22 33.26 13.39
N ALA A 25 6.05 32.80 13.87
CA ALA A 25 5.70 31.39 13.82
C ALA A 25 5.98 30.81 12.42
N PRO A 26 6.59 29.62 12.31
CA PRO A 26 6.89 29.02 11.02
C PRO A 26 5.61 28.87 10.19
N PRO A 27 5.68 29.01 8.85
CA PRO A 27 4.50 28.90 8.01
C PRO A 27 3.84 27.53 8.18
N PRO A 28 2.50 27.46 8.10
CA PRO A 28 1.76 26.21 8.27
C PRO A 28 2.24 25.16 7.24
N SER A 29 2.27 23.90 7.67
CA SER A 29 2.63 22.78 6.79
C SER A 29 1.71 22.74 5.57
N VAL A 30 2.17 22.15 4.46
CA VAL A 30 1.31 21.97 3.25
C VAL A 30 0.01 21.27 3.65
N ALA A 31 0.11 20.22 4.47
CA ALA A 31 -1.05 19.52 5.00
C ALA A 31 -1.99 20.43 5.80
N ALA A 32 -1.46 21.34 6.62
CA ALA A 32 -2.27 22.32 7.35
C ALA A 32 -2.95 23.35 6.42
N ARG A 33 -2.31 23.71 5.30
CA ARG A 33 -2.88 24.60 4.29
C ARG A 33 -4.00 23.91 3.50
N VAL A 34 -3.76 22.68 3.06
CA VAL A 34 -4.78 21.84 2.39
C VAL A 34 -5.95 21.59 3.35
N ALA A 35 -5.68 21.30 4.62
CA ALA A 35 -6.71 21.11 5.64
C ALA A 35 -7.53 22.39 5.94
N ALA A 36 -7.03 23.56 5.54
CA ALA A 36 -7.74 24.83 5.68
C ALA A 36 -8.52 25.21 4.41
N ASP A 37 -8.27 24.55 3.28
CA ASP A 37 -8.92 24.81 2.00
C ASP A 37 -9.93 23.70 1.67
N PRO A 38 -11.24 23.95 1.84
CA PRO A 38 -12.26 22.94 1.57
C PRO A 38 -12.28 22.49 0.10
N ALA A 39 -11.90 23.36 -0.85
CA ALA A 39 -11.89 22.99 -2.26
C ALA A 39 -10.78 21.97 -2.57
N GLN A 40 -9.61 22.11 -1.94
CA GLN A 40 -8.53 21.14 -2.11
C GLN A 40 -8.85 19.80 -1.45
N LYS A 41 -9.50 19.82 -0.28
CA LYS A 41 -10.00 18.60 0.36
C LYS A 41 -10.98 17.86 -0.55
N GLU A 42 -11.92 18.59 -1.17
CA GLU A 42 -12.91 18.01 -2.10
C GLU A 42 -12.24 17.29 -3.27
N VAL A 43 -11.25 17.91 -3.91
CA VAL A 43 -10.50 17.29 -5.01
C VAL A 43 -9.85 15.96 -4.59
N LEU A 44 -9.28 15.89 -3.38
CA LEU A 44 -8.66 14.66 -2.87
C LEU A 44 -9.69 13.57 -2.60
N VAL A 45 -10.89 13.94 -2.14
CA VAL A 45 -12.00 13.01 -1.94
C VAL A 45 -12.47 12.47 -3.30
N GLU A 46 -12.71 13.34 -4.28
CA GLU A 46 -13.11 12.97 -5.63
C GLU A 46 -12.09 12.02 -6.29
N GLU A 47 -10.79 12.34 -6.23
CA GLU A 47 -9.72 11.49 -6.74
C GLU A 47 -9.72 10.10 -6.07
N SER A 48 -9.90 10.07 -4.75
CA SER A 48 -9.98 8.83 -3.99
C SER A 48 -11.20 7.98 -4.39
N LEU A 49 -12.35 8.61 -4.60
CA LEU A 49 -13.57 7.93 -5.05
C LEU A 49 -13.45 7.40 -6.48
N LEU A 50 -12.77 8.12 -7.37
CA LEU A 50 -12.48 7.64 -8.72
C LEU A 50 -11.64 6.35 -8.66
N LEU A 51 -10.58 6.33 -7.84
CA LEU A 51 -9.74 5.15 -7.67
C LEU A 51 -10.54 3.96 -7.10
N VAL A 52 -11.34 4.23 -6.07
CA VAL A 52 -12.24 3.22 -5.47
C VAL A 52 -13.23 2.69 -6.51
N GLY A 53 -13.84 3.56 -7.31
CA GLY A 53 -14.78 3.15 -8.36
C GLY A 53 -14.13 2.29 -9.45
N VAL A 54 -12.85 2.53 -9.78
CA VAL A 54 -12.07 1.66 -10.67
C VAL A 54 -11.85 0.29 -10.01
N ALA A 55 -11.43 0.26 -8.75
CA ALA A 55 -11.18 -0.99 -8.03
C ALA A 55 -12.44 -1.87 -7.92
N LEU A 56 -13.57 -1.29 -7.50
CA LEU A 56 -14.86 -1.97 -7.41
C LEU A 56 -15.28 -2.56 -8.75
N ARG A 57 -15.13 -1.80 -9.83
CA ARG A 57 -15.44 -2.27 -11.18
C ARG A 57 -14.58 -3.47 -11.58
N ILE A 58 -13.29 -3.45 -11.29
CA ILE A 58 -12.38 -4.58 -11.55
C ILE A 58 -12.81 -5.81 -10.74
N GLN A 59 -13.15 -5.64 -9.46
CA GLN A 59 -13.68 -6.74 -8.64
C GLN A 59 -14.95 -7.34 -9.24
N MET A 60 -15.89 -6.49 -9.69
CA MET A 60 -17.12 -6.93 -10.32
C MET A 60 -16.89 -7.63 -11.66
N VAL A 61 -15.99 -7.12 -12.50
CA VAL A 61 -15.57 -7.78 -13.75
C VAL A 61 -15.08 -9.19 -13.45
N ASN A 62 -14.19 -9.33 -12.47
CA ASN A 62 -13.63 -10.64 -12.09
C ASN A 62 -14.71 -11.58 -11.57
N LEU A 63 -15.63 -11.08 -10.73
CA LEU A 63 -16.74 -11.87 -10.22
C LEU A 63 -17.65 -12.38 -11.35
N ILE A 64 -18.01 -11.51 -12.30
CA ILE A 64 -18.84 -11.87 -13.46
C ILE A 64 -18.14 -12.93 -14.30
N ILE A 65 -16.85 -12.74 -14.61
CA ILE A 65 -16.06 -13.73 -15.37
C ILE A 65 -16.02 -15.07 -14.64
N LEU A 66 -15.75 -15.08 -13.33
CA LEU A 66 -15.70 -16.31 -12.54
C LEU A 66 -17.05 -17.03 -12.50
N ARG A 67 -18.15 -16.32 -12.20
CA ARG A 67 -19.49 -16.92 -12.17
C ARG A 67 -19.89 -17.48 -13.54
N THR A 68 -19.54 -16.77 -14.62
CA THR A 68 -19.88 -17.18 -15.99
C THR A 68 -19.06 -18.39 -16.44
N LEU A 69 -17.73 -18.35 -16.28
CA LEU A 69 -16.84 -19.38 -16.84
C LEU A 69 -16.67 -20.59 -15.93
N ARG A 70 -16.53 -20.36 -14.61
CA ARG A 70 -16.25 -21.42 -13.64
C ARG A 70 -17.53 -22.07 -13.14
N GLU A 71 -18.51 -21.27 -12.75
CA GLU A 71 -19.76 -21.77 -12.13
C GLU A 71 -20.85 -22.07 -13.16
N ARG A 72 -20.69 -21.62 -14.41
CA ARG A 72 -21.69 -21.73 -15.49
C ARG A 72 -23.07 -21.19 -15.08
N ARG A 73 -23.08 -20.18 -14.21
CA ARG A 73 -24.31 -19.54 -13.77
C ARG A 73 -24.75 -18.49 -14.79
N PRO A 74 -26.06 -18.36 -15.05
CA PRO A 74 -26.56 -17.27 -15.87
C PRO A 74 -26.29 -15.93 -15.19
N PHE A 75 -26.25 -14.85 -15.98
CA PHE A 75 -26.20 -13.50 -15.45
C PHE A 75 -27.50 -13.22 -14.68
N ASP A 76 -27.35 -12.89 -13.39
CA ASP A 76 -28.42 -12.50 -12.49
C ASP A 76 -28.06 -11.15 -11.88
N GLU A 77 -28.76 -10.11 -12.34
CA GLU A 77 -28.48 -8.73 -11.98
C GLU A 77 -28.71 -8.47 -10.49
N GLU A 78 -29.79 -9.02 -9.92
CA GLU A 78 -30.16 -8.82 -8.52
C GLU A 78 -29.08 -9.43 -7.60
N SER A 79 -28.65 -10.66 -7.89
CA SER A 79 -27.56 -11.30 -7.13
C SER A 79 -26.24 -10.53 -7.22
N LEU A 80 -25.95 -9.90 -8.37
CA LEU A 80 -24.73 -9.12 -8.56
C LEU A 80 -24.82 -7.74 -7.87
N ILE A 81 -26.00 -7.13 -7.81
CA ILE A 81 -26.23 -5.92 -7.01
C ILE A 81 -26.03 -6.22 -5.53
N GLU A 82 -26.55 -7.34 -5.03
CA GLU A 82 -26.32 -7.75 -3.63
C GLU A 82 -24.85 -8.04 -3.34
N ALA A 83 -24.13 -8.67 -4.29
CA ALA A 83 -22.69 -8.84 -4.17
C ALA A 83 -21.96 -7.48 -4.11
N LEU A 84 -22.30 -6.54 -5.00
CA LEU A 84 -21.72 -5.19 -5.01
C LEU A 84 -22.02 -4.43 -3.71
N ARG A 85 -23.22 -4.57 -3.15
CA ARG A 85 -23.56 -4.00 -1.83
C ARG A 85 -22.70 -4.60 -0.73
N GLY A 86 -22.43 -5.91 -0.78
CA GLY A 86 -21.49 -6.59 0.12
C GLY A 86 -20.09 -5.99 0.05
N GLU A 87 -19.51 -5.88 -1.15
CA GLU A 87 -18.19 -5.28 -1.38
C GLU A 87 -18.12 -3.82 -0.88
N LEU A 88 -19.16 -3.03 -1.16
CA LEU A 88 -19.27 -1.66 -0.63
C LEU A 88 -19.33 -1.63 0.89
N ALA A 89 -20.08 -2.54 1.52
CA ALA A 89 -20.18 -2.61 2.97
C ALA A 89 -18.85 -2.98 3.63
N GLU A 90 -18.10 -3.92 3.05
CA GLU A 90 -16.74 -4.27 3.49
C GLU A 90 -15.81 -3.07 3.37
N LEU A 91 -15.77 -2.42 2.21
CA LEU A 91 -14.93 -1.24 1.97
C LEU A 91 -15.27 -0.07 2.92
N ILE A 92 -16.56 0.18 3.15
CA ILE A 92 -17.03 1.17 4.13
C ILE A 92 -16.51 0.81 5.54
N GLY A 93 -16.57 -0.47 5.92
CA GLY A 93 -16.05 -0.96 7.19
C GLY A 93 -14.55 -0.70 7.33
N GLU A 94 -13.77 -1.01 6.28
CA GLU A 94 -12.34 -0.76 6.24
C GLU A 94 -12.00 0.73 6.38
N LYS A 95 -12.69 1.59 5.62
CA LYS A 95 -12.46 3.04 5.63
C LYS A 95 -12.86 3.67 6.96
N ARG A 96 -13.94 3.19 7.59
CA ARG A 96 -14.31 3.59 8.96
C ARG A 96 -13.22 3.20 9.96
N GLY A 97 -12.67 1.99 9.84
CA GLY A 97 -11.54 1.55 10.65
C GLY A 97 -10.27 2.37 10.41
N GLU A 98 -10.01 2.78 9.17
CA GLU A 98 -8.90 3.69 8.82
C GLU A 98 -9.07 5.07 9.47
N ALA A 99 -10.25 5.68 9.34
CA ALA A 99 -10.58 6.94 9.98
C ALA A 99 -10.38 6.90 11.51
N GLU A 100 -10.85 5.83 12.16
CA GLU A 100 -10.66 5.63 13.60
C GLU A 100 -9.17 5.58 13.98
N ARG A 101 -8.38 4.78 13.27
CA ARG A 101 -6.93 4.68 13.51
C ARG A 101 -6.23 6.02 13.33
N LEU A 102 -6.63 6.81 12.32
CA LEU A 102 -6.09 8.13 12.07
C LEU A 102 -6.46 9.14 13.17
N ARG A 103 -7.70 9.12 13.68
CA ARG A 103 -8.11 9.93 14.83
C ARG A 103 -7.33 9.58 16.08
N MET A 104 -7.21 8.29 16.40
CA MET A 104 -6.39 7.83 17.52
C MET A 104 -4.92 8.23 17.38
N ALA A 105 -4.35 8.14 16.16
CA ALA A 105 -2.99 8.57 15.89
C ALA A 105 -2.82 10.09 16.08
N ARG A 106 -3.78 10.89 15.60
CA ARG A 106 -3.84 12.34 15.79
C ARG A 106 -3.84 12.70 17.27
N ASP A 107 -4.69 12.06 18.06
CA ASP A 107 -4.85 12.36 19.49
C ASP A 107 -3.58 12.03 20.26
N ARG A 108 -2.91 10.92 19.93
CA ARG A 108 -1.58 10.60 20.49
C ARG A 108 -0.50 11.58 20.05
N ALA A 109 -0.53 12.01 18.78
CA ALA A 109 0.45 12.92 18.22
C ALA A 109 0.35 14.32 18.85
N ALA A 110 -0.87 14.79 19.15
CA ALA A 110 -1.12 16.08 19.80
C ALA A 110 -0.52 16.19 21.21
N LEU A 111 -0.25 15.07 21.88
CA LEU A 111 0.37 15.02 23.21
C LEU A 111 1.91 14.98 23.17
N ARG A 112 2.51 14.94 21.97
CA ARG A 112 3.94 14.69 21.78
C ARG A 112 4.58 15.84 21.02
N ASP A 113 5.32 16.68 21.74
CA ASP A 113 5.98 17.85 21.17
C ASP A 113 7.04 17.47 20.12
N GLY A 114 7.17 18.33 19.11
CA GLY A 114 8.23 18.28 18.11
C GLY A 114 7.81 17.61 16.79
N LYS A 115 8.80 17.14 16.03
CA LYS A 115 8.61 16.49 14.73
C LYS A 115 8.98 15.02 14.77
N GLY A 116 8.20 14.19 14.10
CA GLY A 116 8.49 12.77 13.95
C GLY A 116 9.86 12.54 13.33
N ARG A 117 10.61 11.60 13.90
CA ARG A 117 11.92 11.17 13.35
C ARG A 117 11.84 9.90 12.52
N ARG A 118 10.73 9.16 12.62
CA ARG A 118 10.45 7.91 11.93
C ARG A 118 9.08 7.98 11.26
N PRO A 119 8.82 7.17 10.22
CA PRO A 119 7.54 7.20 9.49
C PRO A 119 6.30 6.96 10.37
N ASP A 120 6.46 6.27 11.50
CA ASP A 120 5.42 5.91 12.47
C ASP A 120 5.46 6.76 13.76
N ASP A 121 6.46 7.63 13.94
CA ASP A 121 6.59 8.51 15.11
C ASP A 121 5.82 9.82 14.90
N TYR A 122 4.50 9.75 14.80
CA TYR A 122 3.67 10.95 14.67
C TYR A 122 3.77 11.84 15.92
N ARG A 123 3.88 13.16 15.68
CA ARG A 123 3.97 14.21 16.72
C ARG A 123 3.08 15.40 16.41
N GLU A 124 3.11 16.42 17.27
CA GLU A 124 2.24 17.60 17.18
C GLU A 124 2.24 18.24 15.77
N GLY A 125 3.40 18.30 15.11
CA GLY A 125 3.52 18.86 13.77
C GLY A 125 2.75 18.09 12.67
N ASP A 126 2.42 16.81 12.90
CA ASP A 126 1.71 15.94 11.97
C ASP A 126 0.18 15.97 12.16
N VAL A 127 -0.29 16.54 13.28
CA VAL A 127 -1.72 16.61 13.64
C VAL A 127 -2.60 17.15 12.52
N PRO A 128 -2.25 18.24 11.81
CA PRO A 128 -3.08 18.75 10.72
C PRO A 128 -3.24 17.75 9.56
N GLY A 129 -2.18 17.01 9.22
CA GLY A 129 -2.22 16.02 8.16
C GLY A 129 -3.00 14.76 8.55
N LEU A 130 -2.84 14.29 9.79
CA LEU A 130 -3.64 13.19 10.33
C LEU A 130 -5.12 13.56 10.40
N ARG A 131 -5.44 14.80 10.78
CA ARG A 131 -6.81 15.32 10.79
C ARG A 131 -7.41 15.32 9.38
N LEU A 132 -6.72 15.92 8.40
CA LEU A 132 -7.18 15.96 7.01
C LEU A 132 -7.44 14.54 6.47
N ARG A 133 -6.51 13.60 6.70
CA ARG A 133 -6.68 12.22 6.24
C ARG A 133 -7.87 11.52 6.89
N ALA A 134 -8.10 11.74 8.19
CA ALA A 134 -9.26 11.19 8.88
C ALA A 134 -10.56 11.76 8.29
N GLU A 135 -10.62 13.07 8.08
CA GLU A 135 -11.78 13.73 7.49
C GLU A 135 -12.06 13.26 6.06
N ILE A 136 -11.03 13.03 5.23
CA ILE A 136 -11.19 12.46 3.88
C ILE A 136 -11.76 11.04 3.96
N ALA A 137 -11.23 10.20 4.86
CA ALA A 137 -11.71 8.84 5.02
C ALA A 137 -13.18 8.79 5.49
N GLU A 138 -13.58 9.71 6.38
CA GLU A 138 -14.97 9.86 6.84
C GLU A 138 -15.89 10.30 5.70
N GLU A 139 -15.50 11.29 4.91
CA GLU A 139 -16.27 11.75 3.76
C GLU A 139 -16.45 10.64 2.71
N ILE A 140 -15.39 9.85 2.45
CA ILE A 140 -15.46 8.68 1.56
C ILE A 140 -16.48 7.66 2.10
N VAL A 141 -16.48 7.39 3.41
CA VAL A 141 -17.47 6.49 4.04
C VAL A 141 -18.89 6.97 3.81
N GLU A 142 -19.14 8.27 3.97
CA GLU A 142 -20.47 8.86 3.76
C GLU A 142 -20.92 8.72 2.30
N ARG A 143 -20.05 9.03 1.34
CA ARG A 143 -20.37 8.95 -0.09
C ARG A 143 -20.56 7.52 -0.57
N LEU A 144 -19.71 6.58 -0.13
CA LEU A 144 -19.91 5.16 -0.42
C LEU A 144 -21.20 4.63 0.22
N GLY A 145 -21.55 5.12 1.41
CA GLY A 145 -22.81 4.80 2.07
C GLY A 145 -24.03 5.40 1.38
N ALA A 146 -23.90 6.54 0.70
CA ALA A 146 -24.95 7.07 -0.18
C ALA A 146 -25.08 6.20 -1.44
N LEU A 147 -23.95 5.87 -2.09
CA LEU A 147 -23.90 5.03 -3.27
C LEU A 147 -24.52 3.64 -3.04
N SER A 148 -24.24 3.00 -1.91
CA SER A 148 -24.79 1.67 -1.60
C SER A 148 -26.32 1.64 -1.45
N ARG A 149 -26.92 2.80 -1.19
CA ARG A 149 -28.37 3.00 -1.07
C ARG A 149 -29.04 3.43 -2.37
N ASP A 150 -28.26 3.75 -3.41
CA ASP A 150 -28.78 4.16 -4.71
C ASP A 150 -28.78 2.98 -5.70
N PRO A 151 -29.92 2.30 -5.90
CA PRO A 151 -29.97 1.13 -6.76
C PRO A 151 -29.71 1.46 -8.24
N GLU A 152 -29.98 2.69 -8.72
CA GLU A 152 -29.69 3.06 -10.11
C GLU A 152 -28.19 3.24 -10.32
N ALA A 153 -27.50 3.93 -9.40
CA ALA A 153 -26.05 4.08 -9.48
C ALA A 153 -25.33 2.71 -9.40
N LEU A 154 -25.82 1.78 -8.58
CA LEU A 154 -25.28 0.42 -8.52
C LEU A 154 -25.47 -0.35 -9.84
N ARG A 155 -26.63 -0.18 -10.49
CA ARG A 155 -26.88 -0.75 -11.82
C ARG A 155 -25.92 -0.20 -12.87
N GLU A 156 -25.66 1.10 -12.86
CA GLU A 156 -24.71 1.72 -13.79
C GLU A 156 -23.30 1.13 -13.65
N VAL A 157 -22.80 1.00 -12.41
CA VAL A 157 -21.51 0.34 -12.14
C VAL A 157 -21.50 -1.08 -12.68
N LEU A 158 -22.59 -1.82 -12.48
CA LEU A 158 -22.69 -3.21 -12.91
C LEU A 158 -22.77 -3.36 -14.43
N VAL A 159 -23.48 -2.48 -15.14
CA VAL A 159 -23.54 -2.46 -16.60
C VAL A 159 -22.15 -2.28 -17.19
N ILE A 160 -21.39 -1.31 -16.68
CA ILE A 160 -20.03 -1.05 -17.15
C ILE A 160 -19.12 -2.26 -16.86
N ALA A 161 -19.23 -2.86 -15.67
CA ALA A 161 -18.46 -4.05 -15.31
C ALA A 161 -18.84 -5.26 -16.18
N ARG A 162 -20.12 -5.47 -16.48
CA ARG A 162 -20.62 -6.54 -17.35
C ARG A 162 -20.06 -6.40 -18.76
N ASP A 163 -20.15 -5.21 -19.34
CA ASP A 163 -19.71 -4.98 -20.72
C ASP A 163 -18.19 -5.21 -20.83
N ALA A 164 -17.41 -4.73 -19.86
CA ALA A 164 -15.98 -5.00 -19.77
C ALA A 164 -15.67 -6.51 -19.57
N ALA A 165 -16.44 -7.21 -18.74
CA ALA A 165 -16.29 -8.66 -18.54
C ALA A 165 -16.57 -9.44 -19.83
N LEU A 166 -17.64 -9.09 -20.54
CA LEU A 166 -17.98 -9.72 -21.82
C LEU A 166 -16.89 -9.48 -22.86
N GLU A 167 -16.39 -8.24 -22.97
CA GLU A 167 -15.28 -7.93 -23.86
C GLU A 167 -14.06 -8.81 -23.55
N GLN A 168 -13.70 -8.96 -22.28
CA GLN A 168 -12.59 -9.82 -21.87
C GLN A 168 -12.81 -11.30 -22.19
N ILE A 169 -14.02 -11.82 -21.97
CA ILE A 169 -14.37 -13.21 -22.29
C ILE A 169 -14.28 -13.44 -23.81
N VAL A 170 -14.86 -12.55 -24.61
CA VAL A 170 -14.82 -12.63 -26.07
C VAL A 170 -13.39 -12.51 -26.57
N ARG A 171 -12.63 -11.54 -26.07
CA ARG A 171 -11.21 -11.37 -26.40
C ARG A 171 -10.40 -12.61 -26.04
N ALA A 172 -10.61 -13.20 -24.87
CA ALA A 172 -9.92 -14.42 -24.47
C ALA A 172 -10.29 -15.63 -25.36
N ARG A 173 -11.55 -15.69 -25.84
CA ARG A 173 -12.02 -16.73 -26.75
C ARG A 173 -11.48 -16.56 -28.18
N LEU A 174 -11.34 -15.31 -28.63
CA LEU A 174 -10.86 -14.96 -29.97
C LEU A 174 -9.33 -14.79 -30.03
N ALA A 175 -8.67 -14.63 -28.88
CA ALA A 175 -7.22 -14.59 -28.81
C ALA A 175 -6.66 -15.92 -29.39
N PRO A 176 -5.63 -15.88 -30.25
CA PRO A 176 -5.12 -17.06 -30.97
C PRO A 176 -4.57 -18.21 -30.09
N GLN A 177 -4.67 -18.14 -28.77
CA GLN A 177 -4.01 -19.03 -27.82
C GLN A 177 -4.53 -20.49 -27.82
N LEU A 178 -5.49 -20.86 -28.68
CA LEU A 178 -6.08 -22.21 -28.74
C LEU A 178 -6.43 -22.70 -30.17
N LEU A 179 -5.89 -22.08 -31.23
CA LEU A 179 -5.93 -22.70 -32.55
C LEU A 179 -4.76 -23.69 -32.66
N PRO A 180 -4.99 -24.96 -33.02
CA PRO A 180 -3.90 -25.84 -33.47
C PRO A 180 -3.12 -25.11 -34.58
N GLY A 181 -1.80 -24.90 -34.38
CA GLY A 181 -0.93 -24.16 -35.31
C GLY A 181 -0.74 -22.67 -35.05
N ALA A 182 -1.21 -22.12 -33.91
CA ALA A 182 -1.01 -20.69 -33.57
C ALA A 182 0.43 -20.34 -33.16
N PHE A 183 1.24 -21.35 -32.84
CA PHE A 183 2.69 -21.22 -32.75
C PHE A 183 3.27 -21.77 -34.06
N PRO A 184 4.28 -21.12 -34.66
CA PRO A 184 5.05 -21.77 -35.71
C PRO A 184 5.50 -23.14 -35.21
N GLU A 185 5.25 -24.21 -35.96
CA GLU A 185 5.78 -25.54 -35.64
C GLU A 185 7.33 -25.51 -35.66
N GLU A 186 7.88 -24.59 -36.43
CA GLU A 186 9.30 -24.25 -36.45
C GLU A 186 9.81 -23.88 -35.05
N GLY A 187 10.83 -24.60 -34.58
CA GLY A 187 11.43 -24.42 -33.26
C GLY A 187 10.53 -24.80 -32.08
N ARG A 188 9.44 -25.55 -32.29
CA ARG A 188 8.62 -26.09 -31.19
C ARG A 188 9.43 -27.05 -30.31
N ASP A 189 10.17 -27.94 -30.94
CA ASP A 189 10.99 -28.93 -30.23
C ASP A 189 12.13 -28.26 -29.45
N ASP A 190 12.73 -27.20 -30.01
CA ASP A 190 13.75 -26.40 -29.33
C ASP A 190 13.19 -25.72 -28.08
N ARG A 191 12.05 -25.03 -28.20
CA ARG A 191 11.36 -24.39 -27.07
C ARG A 191 10.93 -25.40 -26.00
N VAL A 192 10.45 -26.58 -26.40
CA VAL A 192 10.11 -27.66 -25.47
C VAL A 192 11.36 -28.23 -24.81
N GLY A 193 12.49 -28.30 -25.51
CA GLY A 193 13.80 -28.67 -24.99
C GLY A 193 14.28 -27.69 -23.92
N GLU A 194 14.28 -26.39 -24.24
CA GLU A 194 14.66 -25.31 -23.31
C GLU A 194 13.82 -25.34 -22.03
N LEU A 195 12.49 -25.50 -22.16
CA LEU A 195 11.60 -25.64 -21.01
C LEU A 195 11.90 -26.89 -20.17
N ARG A 196 12.25 -28.02 -20.79
CA ARG A 196 12.63 -29.23 -20.06
C ARG A 196 13.93 -29.03 -19.29
N ASP A 197 14.91 -28.39 -19.90
CA ASP A 197 16.20 -28.11 -19.28
C ASP A 197 16.05 -27.15 -18.10
N GLU A 198 15.22 -26.11 -18.26
CA GLU A 198 14.90 -25.17 -17.18
C GLU A 198 14.19 -25.86 -16.00
N LEU A 199 13.19 -26.71 -16.28
CA LEU A 199 12.50 -27.48 -15.25
C LEU A 199 13.43 -28.45 -14.53
N ALA A 200 14.33 -29.13 -15.24
CA ALA A 200 15.32 -30.02 -14.66
C ALA A 200 16.29 -29.25 -13.74
N ARG A 201 16.73 -28.06 -14.17
CA ARG A 201 17.57 -27.18 -13.35
C ARG A 201 16.86 -26.75 -12.07
N LEU A 202 15.60 -26.30 -12.16
CA LEU A 202 14.80 -25.88 -11.01
C LEU A 202 14.53 -27.03 -10.03
N ALA A 203 14.29 -28.24 -10.54
CA ALA A 203 14.14 -29.43 -9.71
C ALA A 203 15.43 -29.72 -8.92
N ALA A 204 16.59 -29.66 -9.57
CA ALA A 204 17.89 -29.85 -8.91
C ALA A 204 18.23 -28.72 -7.91
N GLU A 205 17.81 -27.48 -8.18
CA GLU A 205 17.94 -26.37 -7.23
C GLU A 205 17.07 -26.59 -5.99
N ARG A 206 15.84 -27.10 -6.16
CA ARG A 206 14.94 -27.46 -5.06
C ARG A 206 15.50 -28.60 -4.21
N GLU A 207 16.03 -29.65 -4.82
CA GLU A 207 16.65 -30.77 -4.11
C GLU A 207 17.87 -30.32 -3.30
N ARG A 208 18.74 -29.50 -3.88
CA ARG A 208 19.89 -28.91 -3.17
C ARG A 208 19.46 -28.00 -2.02
N ALA A 209 18.42 -27.20 -2.21
CA ALA A 209 17.86 -26.38 -1.14
C ALA A 209 17.27 -27.24 0.01
N ALA A 210 16.65 -28.37 -0.31
CA ALA A 210 16.15 -29.34 0.66
C ALA A 210 17.28 -30.06 1.42
N GLU A 211 18.39 -30.35 0.75
CA GLU A 211 19.56 -31.00 1.34
C GLU A 211 20.35 -30.05 2.28
N VAL A 212 20.42 -28.77 1.94
CA VAL A 212 21.03 -27.72 2.80
C VAL A 212 20.17 -27.41 4.03
N THR A 213 18.85 -27.63 3.96
CA THR A 213 17.92 -27.43 5.09
C THR A 213 17.70 -28.70 5.94
N ALA A 214 18.27 -29.84 5.55
CA ALA A 214 18.26 -31.04 6.38
C ALA A 214 19.15 -30.84 7.63
N PRO A 215 18.64 -31.08 8.85
CA PRO A 215 19.43 -30.92 10.07
C PRO A 215 20.62 -31.89 10.05
N ARG A 216 21.84 -31.36 10.17
CA ARG A 216 23.05 -32.15 10.43
C ARG A 216 22.86 -32.92 11.73
N ASP A 217 22.68 -34.23 11.64
CA ASP A 217 22.62 -35.15 12.77
C ASP A 217 23.91 -35.06 13.62
N PRO A 218 23.85 -34.60 14.89
CA PRO A 218 24.99 -34.57 15.79
C PRO A 218 25.12 -35.93 16.49
N GLY A 219 25.30 -37.00 15.71
CA GLY A 219 25.10 -38.37 16.20
C GLY A 219 26.29 -39.33 16.08
N ARG A 220 27.47 -38.92 15.59
CA ARG A 220 28.63 -39.83 15.45
C ARG A 220 29.81 -39.44 16.33
N THR A 221 29.62 -39.58 17.64
CA THR A 221 30.71 -39.60 18.62
C THR A 221 31.58 -40.84 18.36
N ARG A 222 32.81 -40.62 17.90
CA ARG A 222 33.87 -41.64 17.84
C ARG A 222 34.11 -42.20 19.24
N VAL A 223 33.68 -43.44 19.50
CA VAL A 223 34.09 -44.17 20.70
C VAL A 223 35.55 -44.60 20.51
N ARG A 224 36.44 -43.96 21.27
CA ARG A 224 37.86 -44.29 21.38
C ARG A 224 38.01 -45.39 22.44
N THR A 225 37.93 -46.67 22.05
CA THR A 225 38.29 -47.77 22.96
C THR A 225 39.80 -47.91 23.04
N GLY A 226 40.38 -47.37 24.10
CA GLY A 226 41.78 -47.58 24.49
C GLY A 226 41.95 -48.86 25.33
N GLY A 227 42.74 -49.79 24.80
CA GLY A 227 43.84 -50.51 25.45
C GLY A 227 43.75 -51.10 26.88
N ARG A 228 44.05 -52.41 26.92
CA ARG A 228 44.87 -53.19 27.88
C ARG A 228 44.20 -53.79 29.14
N GLY A 229 44.05 -55.11 29.10
CA GLY A 229 44.02 -56.01 30.27
C GLY A 229 44.71 -57.33 29.92
N ARG A 230 45.77 -57.70 30.65
CA ARG A 230 46.59 -58.93 30.51
C ARG A 230 45.79 -60.19 30.86
N PRO A 231 46.09 -61.38 30.29
CA PRO A 231 45.61 -62.64 30.85
C PRO A 231 46.61 -63.20 31.88
N GLN A 232 46.05 -63.64 33.02
CA GLN A 232 46.75 -64.36 34.08
C GLN A 232 46.62 -65.86 33.81
N LYS A 233 47.73 -66.59 33.95
CA LYS A 233 47.86 -68.05 33.81
C LYS A 233 47.00 -68.80 34.84
N VAL A 234 46.37 -69.90 34.40
CA VAL A 234 46.37 -71.21 35.07
C VAL A 234 46.52 -72.28 33.99
#